data_AF-A0A2S0M0T8-F1
#
_entry.id   AF-A0A2S0M0T8-F1
#
_cell.length_a   1.000
_cell.length_b   1.000
_cell.length_c   1.000
_cell.angle_alpha   90.00
_cell.angle_beta   90.00
_cell.angle_gamma   90.00
#
_symmetry.space_group_name_H-M   'P 1'
#
loop_
_entity.id
_entity.type
_entity.pdbx_description
1 polymer ?
#
loop_
_entity_poly.entity_id
_entity_poly.type
_entity_poly.pdbx_seq_one_letter_code
_entity_poly.pdbx_strand_id
1 'polypeptide(L)'
;MGQYHVIANLDKRLGYSPRSTGDFLKLTEFGHAGGAMCALVALLDGDWHGERVAIVGDYAETGDLTAEATLRAGLDPAHLYAAINHPAWLRETHGISSDWRNVGWLARKVVAGSGLGRFDRQEWTVRDYDGTVRTSHGYRWELTPQPDSRQRVVVNLDRAEKIDPAAFGDDRSPGAFAVANEVGGTLAALAVLLAVSSTGGGRGGGDFRGSSPLVGSWGGHRIGLLDPADTAGYVDISEAVRGALAAAGEGIYRETGDGTIQRGDPWADHPWAHLDRTA
;
A
#
# COMPACT_ATOMS: atom_id res chain seq x y z
N MET A 1 -6.75 -5.61 -19.26
CA MET A 1 -7.55 -5.34 -18.04
C MET A 1 -6.56 -5.13 -16.91
N GLY A 2 -6.84 -4.24 -15.95
CA GLY A 2 -5.94 -4.00 -14.82
C GLY A 2 -6.21 -4.96 -13.66
N GLN A 3 -5.22 -5.15 -12.79
CA GLN A 3 -5.38 -5.92 -11.55
C GLN A 3 -5.75 -4.97 -10.41
N TYR A 4 -6.73 -5.37 -9.61
CA TYR A 4 -7.30 -4.60 -8.53
C TYR A 4 -6.90 -5.18 -7.18
N HIS A 5 -6.62 -4.33 -6.20
CA HIS A 5 -6.08 -4.78 -4.93
C HIS A 5 -6.97 -4.42 -3.74
N VAL A 6 -6.76 -5.15 -2.66
CA VAL A 6 -7.24 -4.86 -1.31
C VAL A 6 -6.07 -4.84 -0.33
N ILE A 7 -6.21 -4.05 0.73
CA ILE A 7 -5.28 -4.06 1.86
C ILE A 7 -5.89 -4.95 2.94
N ALA A 8 -5.15 -5.97 3.36
CA ALA A 8 -5.64 -7.05 4.21
C ALA A 8 -4.78 -7.21 5.47
N ASN A 9 -5.44 -7.29 6.61
CA ASN A 9 -4.89 -7.75 7.87
C ASN A 9 -5.30 -9.21 8.09
N LEU A 10 -4.32 -10.11 7.99
CA LEU A 10 -4.53 -11.54 7.99
C LEU A 10 -4.86 -12.10 9.38
N ASP A 11 -4.32 -11.47 10.44
CA ASP A 11 -4.55 -11.93 11.82
C ASP A 11 -5.96 -11.58 12.31
N LYS A 12 -6.48 -10.40 11.93
CA LYS A 12 -7.84 -9.98 12.28
C LYS A 12 -8.91 -10.37 11.24
N ARG A 13 -8.50 -10.88 10.07
CA ARG A 13 -9.38 -11.15 8.90
C ARG A 13 -10.21 -9.94 8.50
N LEU A 14 -9.56 -8.78 8.53
CA LEU A 14 -10.14 -7.51 8.12
C LEU A 14 -9.44 -7.06 6.86
N GLY A 15 -10.17 -6.48 5.92
CA GLY A 15 -9.57 -5.84 4.77
C GLY A 15 -10.37 -4.66 4.30
N TYR A 16 -9.77 -3.81 3.50
CA TYR A 16 -10.51 -2.74 2.84
C TYR A 16 -10.01 -2.56 1.42
N SER A 17 -10.96 -2.19 0.56
CA SER A 17 -10.66 -1.77 -0.80
C SER A 17 -10.19 -0.31 -0.79
N PRO A 18 -9.14 0.06 -1.54
CA PRO A 18 -8.73 1.46 -1.75
C PRO A 18 -9.88 2.37 -2.22
N ARG A 19 -10.83 1.85 -3.00
CA ARG A 19 -12.05 2.59 -3.37
C ARG A 19 -12.88 3.06 -2.18
N SER A 20 -12.81 2.38 -1.04
CA SER A 20 -13.51 2.79 0.18
C SER A 20 -12.92 4.04 0.81
N THR A 21 -11.68 4.40 0.48
CA THR A 21 -11.03 5.63 0.92
C THR A 21 -11.03 6.70 -0.17
N GLY A 22 -11.57 6.42 -1.36
CA GLY A 22 -11.64 7.37 -2.47
C GLY A 22 -10.52 7.25 -3.50
N ASP A 23 -9.67 6.23 -3.35
CA ASP A 23 -8.60 5.94 -4.30
C ASP A 23 -9.07 5.00 -5.41
N PHE A 24 -8.26 4.86 -6.46
CA PHE A 24 -8.46 3.79 -7.44
C PHE A 24 -7.86 2.47 -6.94
N LEU A 25 -8.08 1.39 -7.69
CA LEU A 25 -7.87 0.03 -7.20
C LEU A 25 -6.55 -0.62 -7.65
N LYS A 26 -5.85 -0.06 -8.64
CA LYS A 26 -4.58 -0.64 -9.09
C LYS A 26 -3.45 -0.18 -8.18
N LEU A 27 -2.46 -1.04 -7.98
CA LEU A 27 -1.36 -0.80 -7.05
C LEU A 27 -0.64 0.53 -7.35
N THR A 28 -0.37 0.82 -8.61
CA THR A 28 0.28 2.09 -9.01
C THR A 28 -0.65 3.31 -8.95
N GLU A 29 -1.94 3.12 -8.71
CA GLU A 29 -2.89 4.24 -8.56
C GLU A 29 -3.04 4.69 -7.09
N PHE A 30 -3.02 3.76 -6.12
CA PHE A 30 -3.14 4.10 -4.68
C PHE A 30 -1.85 3.93 -3.90
N GLY A 31 -0.85 3.22 -4.43
CA GLY A 31 0.38 2.88 -3.71
C GLY A 31 1.29 4.08 -3.47
N HIS A 32 1.21 5.12 -4.30
CA HIS A 32 2.06 6.31 -4.14
C HIS A 32 1.56 7.27 -3.06
N ALA A 33 0.24 7.42 -2.92
CA ALA A 33 -0.38 8.37 -2.02
C ALA A 33 -1.89 8.10 -1.93
N GLY A 34 -2.56 8.83 -1.05
CA GLY A 34 -4.02 8.85 -0.96
C GLY A 34 -4.56 8.19 0.30
N GLY A 35 -5.88 8.10 0.38
CA GLY A 35 -6.58 7.71 1.59
C GLY A 35 -6.27 6.28 2.05
N ALA A 36 -6.00 5.38 1.11
CA ALA A 36 -5.80 3.95 1.36
C ALA A 36 -4.49 3.68 2.10
N MET A 37 -3.40 4.25 1.60
CA MET A 37 -2.08 4.12 2.21
C MET A 37 -1.95 4.98 3.46
N CYS A 38 -2.60 6.17 3.49
CA CYS A 38 -2.70 6.96 4.72
C CYS A 38 -3.38 6.17 5.85
N ALA A 39 -4.50 5.49 5.53
CA ALA A 39 -5.17 4.62 6.48
C ALA A 39 -4.30 3.44 6.93
N LEU A 40 -3.52 2.85 6.02
CA LEU A 40 -2.61 1.77 6.38
C LEU A 40 -1.56 2.25 7.38
N VAL A 41 -0.93 3.39 7.15
CA VAL A 41 0.05 3.95 8.10
C VAL A 41 -0.60 4.24 9.45
N ALA A 42 -1.78 4.86 9.47
CA ALA A 42 -2.50 5.12 10.72
C ALA A 42 -2.86 3.84 11.48
N LEU A 43 -3.18 2.75 10.77
CA LEU A 43 -3.43 1.44 11.36
C LEU A 43 -2.15 0.78 11.89
N LEU A 44 -1.03 0.86 11.16
CA LEU A 44 0.27 0.33 11.56
C LEU A 44 0.90 1.09 12.74
N ASP A 45 0.54 2.36 12.91
CA ASP A 45 0.89 3.19 14.07
C ASP A 45 -0.02 2.92 15.29
N GLY A 46 -1.01 2.03 15.13
CA GLY A 46 -2.00 1.71 16.15
C GLY A 46 -2.40 0.23 16.12
N ASP A 47 -3.68 -0.03 15.88
CA ASP A 47 -4.30 -1.35 16.10
C ASP A 47 -3.77 -2.50 15.23
N TRP A 48 -3.04 -2.22 14.15
CA TRP A 48 -2.44 -3.22 13.26
C TRP A 48 -0.92 -3.34 13.46
N HIS A 49 -0.36 -2.64 14.44
CA HIS A 49 1.06 -2.72 14.75
C HIS A 49 1.47 -4.17 15.08
N GLY A 50 2.44 -4.70 14.34
CA GLY A 50 3.01 -6.03 14.54
C GLY A 50 2.12 -7.17 14.05
N GLU A 51 1.08 -6.87 13.29
CA GLU A 51 0.18 -7.86 12.69
C GLU A 51 0.53 -8.16 11.25
N ARG A 52 0.04 -9.30 10.75
CA ARG A 52 0.28 -9.76 9.38
C ARG A 52 -0.52 -8.95 8.39
N VAL A 53 0.16 -8.22 7.52
CA VAL A 53 -0.46 -7.35 6.52
C VAL A 53 -0.02 -7.75 5.11
N ALA A 54 -0.95 -7.71 4.16
CA ALA A 54 -0.66 -7.92 2.74
C ALA A 54 -1.51 -6.97 1.87
N ILE A 55 -1.01 -6.65 0.68
CA ILE A 55 -1.78 -6.08 -0.41
C ILE A 55 -2.03 -7.20 -1.41
N VAL A 56 -3.30 -7.56 -1.61
CA VAL A 56 -3.69 -8.74 -2.37
C VAL A 56 -4.52 -8.34 -3.58
N GLY A 57 -4.06 -8.74 -4.77
CA GLY A 57 -4.74 -8.51 -6.05
C GLY A 57 -5.86 -9.51 -6.33
N ASP A 58 -6.73 -9.17 -7.27
CA ASP A 58 -7.75 -10.09 -7.81
C ASP A 58 -7.18 -11.19 -8.71
N TYR A 59 -5.89 -11.10 -9.09
CA TYR A 59 -5.11 -12.15 -9.74
C TYR A 59 -4.10 -12.82 -8.79
N ALA A 60 -4.33 -12.73 -7.48
CA ALA A 60 -3.56 -13.53 -6.54
C ALA A 60 -3.74 -15.03 -6.85
N GLU A 61 -2.68 -15.80 -6.65
CA GLU A 61 -2.63 -17.24 -6.89
C GLU A 61 -2.30 -17.97 -5.60
N THR A 62 -2.65 -19.26 -5.55
CA THR A 62 -2.21 -20.16 -4.49
C THR A 62 -0.69 -20.11 -4.38
N GLY A 63 -0.17 -19.77 -3.20
CA GLY A 63 1.26 -19.69 -2.92
C GLY A 63 1.85 -18.28 -2.88
N ASP A 64 1.09 -17.24 -3.24
CA ASP A 64 1.54 -15.85 -3.08
C ASP A 64 1.75 -15.44 -1.63
N LEU A 65 1.06 -16.11 -0.71
CA LEU A 65 1.29 -16.00 0.72
C LEU A 65 2.06 -17.22 1.21
N THR A 66 2.92 -17.00 2.21
CA THR A 66 3.55 -18.10 2.94
C THR A 66 2.50 -19.04 3.52
N ALA A 67 2.87 -20.29 3.79
CA ALA A 67 1.94 -21.26 4.39
C ALA A 67 1.39 -20.78 5.73
N GLU A 68 2.22 -20.11 6.54
CA GLU A 68 1.80 -19.52 7.81
C GLU A 68 0.81 -18.37 7.61
N ALA A 69 1.09 -17.44 6.69
CA ALA A 69 0.20 -16.33 6.39
C ALA A 69 -1.16 -16.82 5.83
N THR A 70 -1.14 -17.84 4.95
CA THR A 70 -2.35 -18.48 4.41
C THR A 70 -3.17 -19.14 5.52
N LEU A 71 -2.51 -19.84 6.47
CA LEU A 71 -3.17 -20.44 7.62
C LEU A 71 -3.85 -19.38 8.51
N ARG A 72 -3.19 -18.24 8.75
CA ARG A 72 -3.74 -17.13 9.54
C ARG A 72 -4.95 -16.50 8.85
N ALA A 73 -4.81 -16.23 7.55
CA ALA A 73 -5.89 -15.73 6.71
C ALA A 73 -7.11 -16.66 6.73
N GLY A 74 -6.91 -17.97 6.92
CA GLY A 74 -7.98 -18.97 6.90
C GLY A 74 -8.63 -19.13 5.53
N LEU A 75 -7.96 -18.62 4.48
CA LEU A 75 -8.43 -18.60 3.11
C LEU A 75 -7.22 -18.56 2.16
N ASP A 76 -7.35 -19.25 1.03
CA ASP A 76 -6.34 -19.20 -0.04
C ASP A 76 -6.24 -17.75 -0.58
N PRO A 77 -5.02 -17.21 -0.79
CA PRO A 77 -4.82 -15.86 -1.34
C PRO A 77 -5.61 -15.58 -2.62
N ALA A 78 -5.82 -16.57 -3.49
CA ALA A 78 -6.60 -16.44 -4.72
C ALA A 78 -8.07 -16.03 -4.48
N HIS A 79 -8.58 -16.20 -3.26
CA HIS A 79 -9.94 -15.85 -2.89
C HIS A 79 -10.03 -14.63 -1.95
N LEU A 80 -8.91 -14.09 -1.47
CA LEU A 80 -8.91 -12.99 -0.48
C LEU A 80 -9.54 -11.71 -1.02
N TYR A 81 -9.22 -11.32 -2.26
CA TYR A 81 -9.83 -10.15 -2.90
C TYR A 81 -11.36 -10.28 -2.94
N ALA A 82 -11.85 -11.43 -3.40
CA ALA A 82 -13.28 -11.72 -3.48
C ALA A 82 -13.93 -11.79 -2.08
N ALA A 83 -13.25 -12.35 -1.07
CA ALA A 83 -13.78 -12.38 0.28
C ALA A 83 -14.03 -10.98 0.87
N ILE A 84 -13.18 -10.01 0.53
CA ILE A 84 -13.31 -8.62 1.02
C ILE A 84 -14.32 -7.82 0.19
N ASN A 85 -14.34 -7.97 -1.14
CA ASN A 85 -15.17 -7.11 -2.01
C ASN A 85 -16.47 -7.77 -2.49
N HIS A 86 -16.50 -9.08 -2.63
CA HIS A 86 -17.59 -9.83 -3.27
C HIS A 86 -17.92 -11.15 -2.53
N PRO A 87 -18.20 -11.13 -1.21
CA PRO A 87 -18.39 -12.36 -0.42
C PRO A 87 -19.60 -13.19 -0.87
N ALA A 88 -20.64 -12.56 -1.44
CA ALA A 88 -21.78 -13.27 -2.02
C ALA A 88 -21.35 -14.08 -3.26
N TRP A 89 -20.65 -13.43 -4.19
CA TRP A 89 -20.10 -14.09 -5.40
C TRP A 89 -19.15 -15.22 -5.04
N LEU A 90 -18.29 -15.04 -4.03
CA LEU A 90 -17.37 -16.08 -3.57
C LEU A 90 -18.14 -17.32 -3.08
N ARG A 91 -19.21 -17.12 -2.33
CA ARG A 91 -20.08 -18.21 -1.85
C ARG A 91 -20.83 -18.90 -2.99
N GLU A 92 -21.41 -18.14 -3.89
CA GLU A 92 -22.25 -18.65 -4.98
C GLU A 92 -21.41 -19.37 -6.06
N THR A 93 -20.24 -18.83 -6.38
CA THR A 93 -19.39 -19.33 -7.47
C THR A 93 -18.44 -20.44 -7.01
N HIS A 94 -17.87 -20.32 -5.80
CA HIS A 94 -16.86 -21.24 -5.30
C HIS A 94 -17.33 -22.11 -4.14
N GLY A 95 -18.55 -21.90 -3.62
CA GLY A 95 -19.02 -22.60 -2.41
C GLY A 95 -18.27 -22.19 -1.14
N ILE A 96 -17.48 -21.11 -1.19
CA ILE A 96 -16.62 -20.67 -0.09
C ILE A 96 -17.36 -19.62 0.74
N SER A 97 -17.61 -19.95 2.00
CA SER A 97 -18.01 -18.96 3.01
C SER A 97 -16.78 -18.41 3.72
N SER A 98 -16.76 -17.11 3.97
CA SER A 98 -15.67 -16.42 4.61
C SER A 98 -16.20 -15.53 5.73
N ASP A 99 -15.44 -15.43 6.82
CA ASP A 99 -15.68 -14.53 7.96
C ASP A 99 -14.98 -13.17 7.80
N TRP A 100 -14.26 -12.97 6.68
CA TRP A 100 -13.59 -11.73 6.35
C TRP A 100 -14.56 -10.56 6.28
N ARG A 101 -14.12 -9.40 6.80
CA ARG A 101 -14.95 -8.18 6.84
C ARG A 101 -14.30 -7.06 6.06
N ASN A 102 -15.08 -6.43 5.18
CA ASN A 102 -14.71 -5.17 4.58
C ASN A 102 -14.85 -4.03 5.61
N VAL A 103 -13.73 -3.45 6.00
CA VAL A 103 -13.65 -2.38 7.01
C VAL A 103 -13.26 -1.04 6.40
N GLY A 104 -13.70 -0.76 5.17
CA GLY A 104 -13.48 0.55 4.55
C GLY A 104 -13.95 1.75 5.39
N TRP A 105 -14.99 1.56 6.23
CA TRP A 105 -15.42 2.57 7.19
C TRP A 105 -14.40 2.82 8.31
N LEU A 106 -13.69 1.77 8.76
CA LEU A 106 -12.63 1.88 9.77
C LEU A 106 -11.45 2.65 9.19
N ALA A 107 -11.04 2.33 7.95
CA ALA A 107 -9.97 3.03 7.24
C ALA A 107 -10.23 4.56 7.19
N ARG A 108 -11.46 4.97 6.85
CA ARG A 108 -11.83 6.40 6.89
C ARG A 108 -11.83 6.97 8.32
N LYS A 109 -12.36 6.20 9.28
CA LYS A 109 -12.47 6.62 10.68
C LYS A 109 -11.11 6.85 11.33
N VAL A 110 -10.12 5.99 11.08
CA VAL A 110 -8.78 6.15 11.66
C VAL A 110 -8.06 7.35 11.09
N VAL A 111 -8.13 7.60 9.78
CA VAL A 111 -7.55 8.79 9.15
C VAL A 111 -8.19 10.07 9.72
N ALA A 112 -9.52 10.11 9.83
CA ALA A 112 -10.22 11.25 10.43
C ALA A 112 -9.94 11.41 11.93
N GLY A 113 -9.92 10.32 12.69
CA GLY A 113 -9.65 10.32 14.12
C GLY A 113 -8.22 10.74 14.47
N SER A 114 -7.26 10.45 13.59
CA SER A 114 -5.87 10.89 13.72
C SER A 114 -5.63 12.31 13.20
N GLY A 115 -6.65 13.02 12.71
CA GLY A 115 -6.51 14.36 12.15
C GLY A 115 -5.78 14.45 10.81
N LEU A 116 -5.52 13.30 10.16
CA LEU A 116 -4.77 13.22 8.91
C LEU A 116 -5.60 13.57 7.67
N GLY A 117 -6.93 13.66 7.82
CA GLY A 117 -7.78 14.09 6.74
C GLY A 117 -9.27 13.86 6.98
N ARG A 118 -10.07 14.17 5.97
CA ARG A 118 -11.52 13.95 5.95
C ARG A 118 -11.95 13.27 4.65
N PHE A 119 -13.10 12.61 4.69
CA PHE A 119 -13.69 11.94 3.54
C PHE A 119 -15.10 12.44 3.28
N ASP A 120 -15.30 12.99 2.10
CA ASP A 120 -16.60 13.45 1.64
C ASP A 120 -17.22 12.37 0.77
N ARG A 121 -18.36 11.82 1.24
CA ARG A 121 -19.14 10.88 0.44
C ARG A 121 -19.73 11.61 -0.76
N GLN A 122 -19.46 11.10 -1.95
CA GLN A 122 -20.03 11.55 -3.20
C GLN A 122 -21.01 10.50 -3.70
N GLU A 123 -22.19 10.91 -4.13
CA GLU A 123 -23.22 10.01 -4.69
C GLU A 123 -23.59 10.46 -6.09
N TRP A 124 -23.78 9.50 -6.98
CA TRP A 124 -24.22 9.76 -8.35
C TRP A 124 -25.07 8.61 -8.87
N THR A 125 -25.95 8.94 -9.82
CA THR A 125 -26.80 7.95 -10.47
C THR A 125 -26.10 7.42 -11.71
N VAL A 126 -25.94 6.11 -11.80
CA VAL A 126 -25.38 5.40 -12.96
C VAL A 126 -26.53 4.74 -13.70
N ARG A 127 -26.59 4.95 -15.01
CA ARG A 127 -27.43 4.17 -15.92
C ARG A 127 -26.55 3.17 -16.65
N ASP A 128 -26.75 1.88 -16.37
CA ASP A 128 -26.03 0.80 -17.04
C ASP A 128 -26.57 0.60 -18.48
N TYR A 129 -25.84 -0.15 -19.31
CA TYR A 129 -26.16 -0.34 -20.73
C TYR A 129 -27.50 -1.04 -20.98
N ASP A 130 -27.97 -1.84 -20.03
CA ASP A 130 -29.27 -2.50 -20.07
C ASP A 130 -30.45 -1.58 -19.67
N GLY A 131 -30.15 -0.30 -19.37
CA GLY A 131 -31.12 0.69 -18.92
C GLY A 131 -31.36 0.71 -17.41
N THR A 132 -30.78 -0.25 -16.66
CA THR A 132 -30.85 -0.29 -15.19
C THR A 132 -30.25 0.98 -14.61
N VAL A 133 -30.95 1.59 -13.65
CA VAL A 133 -30.50 2.79 -12.96
C VAL A 133 -30.15 2.42 -11.52
N ARG A 134 -28.93 2.71 -11.10
CA ARG A 134 -28.45 2.46 -9.74
C ARG A 134 -27.75 3.68 -9.15
N THR A 135 -27.91 3.88 -7.86
CA THR A 135 -27.10 4.86 -7.12
C THR A 135 -25.74 4.25 -6.81
N SER A 136 -24.69 4.89 -7.28
CA SER A 136 -23.31 4.59 -6.90
C SER A 136 -22.83 5.66 -5.93
N HIS A 137 -21.87 5.29 -5.11
CA HIS A 137 -21.17 6.25 -4.27
C HIS A 137 -19.66 6.00 -4.31
N GLY A 138 -18.93 7.03 -3.91
CA GLY A 138 -17.50 7.02 -3.70
C GLY A 138 -17.14 8.01 -2.59
N TYR A 139 -15.86 8.17 -2.34
CA TYR A 139 -15.36 9.14 -1.39
C TYR A 139 -14.36 10.02 -2.10
N ARG A 140 -14.38 11.31 -1.77
CA ARG A 140 -13.27 12.21 -2.04
C ARG A 140 -12.55 12.41 -0.72
N TRP A 141 -11.24 12.22 -0.70
CA TRP A 141 -10.43 12.52 0.46
C TRP A 141 -9.83 13.93 0.35
N GLU A 142 -9.65 14.57 1.49
CA GLU A 142 -8.78 15.72 1.67
C GLU A 142 -7.86 15.39 2.84
N LEU A 143 -6.59 15.16 2.54
CA LEU A 143 -5.59 14.81 3.53
C LEU A 143 -4.82 16.07 3.95
N THR A 144 -4.38 16.12 5.20
CA THR A 144 -3.62 17.24 5.75
C THR A 144 -2.44 16.65 6.51
N PRO A 145 -1.18 16.94 6.09
CA PRO A 145 -0.02 16.55 6.86
C PRO A 145 -0.11 17.11 8.28
N GLN A 146 0.09 16.27 9.27
CA GLN A 146 0.16 16.65 10.68
C GLN A 146 1.47 16.12 11.24
N PRO A 147 2.62 16.77 10.96
CA PRO A 147 3.88 16.38 11.57
C PRO A 147 3.74 16.43 13.10
N ASP A 148 4.15 15.36 13.76
CA ASP A 148 4.24 15.29 15.21
C ASP A 148 5.70 15.08 15.65
N SER A 149 5.93 15.02 16.96
CA SER A 149 7.28 14.85 17.51
C SER A 149 7.79 13.42 17.43
N ARG A 150 6.93 12.45 17.07
CA ARG A 150 7.32 11.05 16.98
C ARG A 150 8.10 10.86 15.69
N GLN A 151 9.08 9.98 15.76
CA GLN A 151 9.83 9.54 14.60
C GLN A 151 9.55 8.04 14.44
N ARG A 152 9.26 7.61 13.22
CA ARG A 152 8.97 6.22 12.91
C ARG A 152 9.72 5.75 11.67
N VAL A 153 10.13 4.49 11.72
CA VAL A 153 10.54 3.71 10.55
C VAL A 153 9.58 2.55 10.37
N VAL A 154 9.36 2.13 9.12
CA VAL A 154 8.51 0.97 8.84
C VAL A 154 9.36 -0.30 8.92
N VAL A 155 8.89 -1.30 9.66
CA VAL A 155 9.65 -2.51 9.92
C VAL A 155 8.89 -3.77 9.53
N ASN A 156 9.64 -4.77 9.07
CA ASN A 156 9.23 -6.15 9.02
C ASN A 156 9.80 -6.89 10.24
N LEU A 157 8.92 -7.26 11.17
CA LEU A 157 9.30 -7.93 12.42
C LEU A 157 9.71 -9.39 12.23
N ASP A 158 9.29 -10.02 11.13
CA ASP A 158 9.65 -11.42 10.82
C ASP A 158 11.05 -11.53 10.21
N ARG A 159 11.42 -10.56 9.37
CA ARG A 159 12.72 -10.53 8.68
C ARG A 159 13.77 -9.69 9.37
N ALA A 160 13.40 -8.93 10.41
CA ALA A 160 14.23 -7.89 11.00
C ALA A 160 14.78 -6.93 9.91
N GLU A 161 13.89 -6.46 9.03
CA GLU A 161 14.21 -5.50 7.97
C GLU A 161 13.46 -4.19 8.20
N LYS A 162 14.00 -3.08 7.73
CA LYS A 162 13.36 -1.76 7.82
C LYS A 162 13.47 -0.97 6.54
N ILE A 163 12.52 -0.06 6.35
CA ILE A 163 12.62 1.07 5.44
C ILE A 163 12.49 2.37 6.25
N ASP A 164 13.40 3.30 6.01
CA ASP A 164 13.45 4.58 6.71
C ASP A 164 12.84 5.67 5.82
N PRO A 165 11.76 6.36 6.25
CA PRO A 165 11.16 7.44 5.47
C PRO A 165 12.16 8.49 4.98
N ALA A 166 13.17 8.83 5.80
CA ALA A 166 14.18 9.80 5.43
C ALA A 166 15.04 9.35 4.24
N ALA A 167 15.24 8.05 4.04
CA ALA A 167 15.95 7.51 2.89
C ALA A 167 15.18 7.71 1.58
N PHE A 168 13.85 7.85 1.67
CA PHE A 168 12.97 8.21 0.54
C PHE A 168 12.76 9.72 0.45
N GLY A 169 13.36 10.54 1.32
CA GLY A 169 13.18 11.99 1.35
C GLY A 169 11.92 12.46 2.08
N ASP A 170 11.25 11.58 2.81
CA ASP A 170 10.07 11.93 3.61
C ASP A 170 10.47 12.23 5.07
N ASP A 171 9.64 13.03 5.76
CA ASP A 171 9.77 13.22 7.21
C ASP A 171 9.39 11.91 7.95
N ARG A 172 10.07 11.57 9.06
CA ARG A 172 9.79 10.32 9.80
C ARG A 172 8.55 10.40 10.70
N SER A 173 7.90 11.55 10.81
CA SER A 173 6.60 11.67 11.48
C SER A 173 5.55 10.90 10.68
N PRO A 174 4.82 9.94 11.30
CA PRO A 174 3.73 9.22 10.63
C PRO A 174 2.71 10.15 9.99
N GLY A 175 2.34 11.23 10.69
CA GLY A 175 1.37 12.18 10.15
C GLY A 175 1.88 13.03 9.00
N ALA A 176 3.19 13.02 8.73
CA ALA A 176 3.79 13.66 7.58
C ALA A 176 3.92 12.68 6.40
N PHE A 177 4.62 11.56 6.55
CA PHE A 177 4.83 10.63 5.43
C PHE A 177 3.57 9.85 5.02
N ALA A 178 2.57 9.70 5.91
CA ALA A 178 1.27 9.09 5.55
C ALA A 178 0.46 9.93 4.56
N VAL A 179 0.76 11.23 4.46
CA VAL A 179 0.05 12.21 3.63
C VAL A 179 0.96 12.75 2.52
N ALA A 180 2.13 12.12 2.31
CA ALA A 180 3.06 12.55 1.28
C ALA A 180 2.33 12.58 -0.07
N ASN A 181 2.22 13.78 -0.65
CA ASN A 181 1.50 14.02 -1.88
C ASN A 181 2.40 13.74 -3.11
N GLU A 182 3.34 12.82 -2.95
CA GLU A 182 4.53 12.72 -3.80
C GLU A 182 4.72 11.31 -4.35
N VAL A 183 5.08 11.25 -5.62
CA VAL A 183 5.34 10.00 -6.33
C VAL A 183 6.68 9.43 -5.85
N GLY A 184 6.69 8.16 -5.43
CA GLY A 184 7.92 7.45 -5.04
C GLY A 184 8.36 7.61 -3.58
N GLY A 185 7.54 8.09 -2.66
CA GLY A 185 7.90 8.13 -1.23
C GLY A 185 7.85 6.76 -0.53
N THR A 186 7.91 6.81 0.80
CA THR A 186 7.78 5.67 1.73
C THR A 186 6.56 4.82 1.46
N LEU A 187 5.43 5.44 1.06
CA LEU A 187 4.19 4.73 0.76
C LEU A 187 4.32 3.82 -0.46
N ALA A 188 5.00 4.28 -1.51
CA ALA A 188 5.25 3.48 -2.70
C ALA A 188 6.14 2.28 -2.38
N ALA A 189 7.20 2.50 -1.59
CA ALA A 189 8.07 1.43 -1.09
C ALA A 189 7.27 0.39 -0.29
N LEU A 190 6.46 0.84 0.66
CA LEU A 190 5.62 -0.04 1.47
C LEU A 190 4.60 -0.81 0.62
N ALA A 191 3.94 -0.15 -0.33
CA ALA A 191 2.95 -0.78 -1.20
C ALA A 191 3.59 -1.92 -2.03
N VAL A 192 4.76 -1.69 -2.61
CA VAL A 192 5.49 -2.69 -3.41
C VAL A 192 5.95 -3.86 -2.54
N LEU A 193 6.45 -3.60 -1.33
CA LEU A 193 6.88 -4.65 -0.39
C LEU A 193 5.72 -5.55 0.04
N LEU A 194 4.49 -5.03 0.11
CA LEU A 194 3.31 -5.77 0.57
C LEU A 194 2.49 -6.43 -0.55
N ALA A 195 2.74 -6.10 -1.83
CA ALA A 195 1.96 -6.55 -2.98
C ALA A 195 2.27 -8.01 -3.38
N VAL A 196 1.65 -8.98 -2.71
CA VAL A 196 1.93 -10.42 -2.89
C VAL A 196 1.56 -10.95 -4.28
N SER A 197 0.53 -10.38 -4.89
CA SER A 197 0.08 -10.73 -6.24
C SER A 197 0.94 -10.11 -7.35
N SER A 198 2.03 -9.43 -6.99
CA SER A 198 3.05 -8.92 -7.91
C SER A 198 4.41 -9.60 -7.71
N THR A 199 4.50 -10.61 -6.84
CA THR A 199 5.73 -11.40 -6.64
C THR A 199 6.09 -12.15 -7.93
N GLY A 200 7.34 -12.00 -8.38
CA GLY A 200 7.81 -12.54 -9.65
C GLY A 200 7.48 -11.68 -10.87
N GLY A 201 6.88 -10.50 -10.67
CA GLY A 201 6.46 -9.56 -11.70
C GLY A 201 4.94 -9.35 -11.69
N GLY A 202 4.50 -8.16 -12.09
CA GLY A 202 3.07 -7.83 -12.19
C GLY A 202 2.32 -8.76 -13.15
N ARG A 203 1.13 -9.21 -12.73
CA ARG A 203 0.24 -10.11 -13.48
C ARG A 203 -0.87 -9.36 -14.20
N GLY A 204 -1.14 -8.12 -13.83
CA GLY A 204 -2.12 -7.27 -14.49
C GLY A 204 -1.64 -5.85 -14.76
N GLY A 205 -2.47 -5.10 -15.50
CA GLY A 205 -2.24 -3.68 -15.69
C GLY A 205 -2.35 -2.92 -14.35
N GLY A 206 -1.40 -2.04 -14.07
CA GLY A 206 -1.35 -1.25 -12.84
C GLY A 206 -0.72 -1.96 -11.63
N ASP A 207 -0.12 -3.13 -11.85
CA ASP A 207 0.86 -3.70 -10.94
C ASP A 207 2.22 -3.03 -11.10
N PHE A 208 3.04 -3.18 -10.06
CA PHE A 208 4.47 -2.91 -10.16
C PHE A 208 5.11 -3.91 -11.13
N ARG A 209 5.74 -3.41 -12.20
CA ARG A 209 6.29 -4.25 -13.28
C ARG A 209 7.73 -4.70 -13.07
N GLY A 210 8.41 -4.21 -12.04
CA GLY A 210 9.77 -4.63 -11.73
C GLY A 210 9.82 -6.09 -11.29
N SER A 211 10.92 -6.77 -11.62
CA SER A 211 11.19 -8.18 -11.26
C SER A 211 12.01 -8.34 -9.98
N SER A 212 12.17 -7.26 -9.20
CA SER A 212 12.96 -7.29 -7.98
C SER A 212 12.40 -8.33 -7.00
N PRO A 213 13.26 -9.14 -6.33
CA PRO A 213 12.81 -10.09 -5.32
C PRO A 213 12.22 -9.41 -4.07
N LEU A 214 12.29 -8.07 -3.98
CA LEU A 214 11.66 -7.30 -2.91
C LEU A 214 10.15 -7.15 -3.08
N VAL A 215 9.62 -7.30 -4.30
CA VAL A 215 8.18 -7.12 -4.59
C VAL A 215 7.36 -8.21 -3.92
N GLY A 216 6.43 -7.80 -3.05
CA GLY A 216 5.60 -8.70 -2.23
C GLY A 216 6.37 -9.43 -1.12
N SER A 217 7.67 -9.16 -0.95
CA SER A 217 8.55 -9.92 -0.05
C SER A 217 8.28 -9.71 1.45
N TRP A 218 7.45 -8.73 1.78
CA TRP A 218 6.94 -8.47 3.14
C TRP A 218 5.47 -8.87 3.30
N GLY A 219 4.76 -9.20 2.22
CA GLY A 219 3.35 -9.49 2.29
C GLY A 219 3.05 -10.75 3.11
N GLY A 220 2.15 -10.61 4.08
CA GLY A 220 1.82 -11.67 5.04
C GLY A 220 2.77 -11.77 6.22
N HIS A 221 3.78 -10.89 6.33
CA HIS A 221 4.65 -10.77 7.50
C HIS A 221 4.08 -9.77 8.51
N ARG A 222 4.58 -9.83 9.75
CA ARG A 222 4.29 -8.86 10.82
C ARG A 222 4.93 -7.51 10.52
N ILE A 223 4.11 -6.49 10.32
CA ILE A 223 4.56 -5.14 9.95
C ILE A 223 4.25 -4.16 11.07
N GLY A 224 5.15 -3.22 11.34
CA GLY A 224 4.92 -2.18 12.34
C GLY A 224 5.67 -0.89 12.05
N LEU A 225 5.42 0.10 12.89
CA LEU A 225 6.19 1.34 12.98
C LEU A 225 6.94 1.38 14.30
N LEU A 226 8.27 1.50 14.27
CA LEU A 226 9.11 1.58 15.46
C LEU A 226 9.85 2.92 15.53
N ASP A 227 10.26 3.32 16.73
CA ASP A 227 11.22 4.41 16.88
C ASP A 227 12.55 4.02 16.20
N PRO A 228 13.20 4.92 15.43
CA PRO A 228 14.49 4.64 14.82
C PRO A 228 15.51 4.03 15.80
N ALA A 229 15.53 4.47 17.06
CA ALA A 229 16.45 3.99 18.09
C ALA A 229 16.27 2.50 18.41
N ASP A 230 15.05 1.96 18.26
CA ASP A 230 14.71 0.56 18.53
C ASP A 230 15.03 -0.37 17.36
N THR A 231 15.62 0.16 16.28
CA THR A 231 15.87 -0.59 15.04
C THR A 231 17.34 -0.87 14.74
N ALA A 232 18.19 -0.81 15.77
CA ALA A 232 19.64 -1.07 15.62
C ALA A 232 19.95 -2.49 15.09
N GLY A 233 19.10 -3.48 15.40
CA GLY A 233 19.25 -4.86 14.93
C GLY A 233 18.59 -5.16 13.58
N TYR A 234 17.98 -4.16 12.93
CA TYR A 234 17.26 -4.35 11.67
C TYR A 234 18.13 -3.99 10.47
N VAL A 235 18.07 -4.81 9.42
CA VAL A 235 18.70 -4.54 8.13
C VAL A 235 17.93 -3.44 7.42
N ASP A 236 18.59 -2.33 7.11
CA ASP A 236 18.00 -1.25 6.30
C ASP A 236 18.03 -1.64 4.82
N ILE A 237 16.85 -1.83 4.22
CA ILE A 237 16.71 -2.19 2.81
C ILE A 237 16.26 -1.00 1.95
N SER A 238 16.24 0.22 2.49
CA SER A 238 15.69 1.40 1.81
C SER A 238 16.36 1.66 0.45
N GLU A 239 17.69 1.56 0.40
CA GLU A 239 18.45 1.75 -0.85
C GLU A 239 18.09 0.69 -1.91
N ALA A 240 18.00 -0.59 -1.51
CA ALA A 240 17.63 -1.67 -2.40
C ALA A 240 16.20 -1.50 -2.95
N VAL A 241 15.27 -1.01 -2.10
CA VAL A 241 13.90 -0.72 -2.54
C VAL A 241 13.88 0.47 -3.51
N ARG A 242 14.63 1.55 -3.27
CA ARG A 242 14.74 2.67 -4.22
C ARG A 242 15.32 2.22 -5.55
N GLY A 243 16.35 1.37 -5.54
CA GLY A 243 16.91 0.75 -6.74
C GLY A 243 15.87 -0.06 -7.51
N ALA A 244 15.04 -0.84 -6.81
CA ALA A 244 13.94 -1.59 -7.44
C ALA A 244 12.90 -0.66 -8.08
N LEU A 245 12.48 0.41 -7.38
CA LEU A 245 11.56 1.41 -7.91
C LEU A 245 12.13 2.09 -9.16
N ALA A 246 13.38 2.57 -9.10
CA ALA A 246 14.08 3.19 -10.22
C ALA A 246 14.18 2.27 -11.44
N ALA A 247 14.57 1.01 -11.23
CA ALA A 247 14.71 0.02 -12.29
C ALA A 247 13.37 -0.31 -12.98
N ALA A 248 12.25 -0.21 -12.25
CA ALA A 248 10.92 -0.38 -12.80
C ALA A 248 10.38 0.87 -13.51
N GLY A 249 11.08 2.01 -13.42
CA GLY A 249 10.57 3.31 -13.87
C GLY A 249 9.42 3.83 -13.01
N GLU A 250 9.34 3.37 -11.76
CA GLU A 250 8.28 3.70 -10.81
C GLU A 250 8.82 4.68 -9.77
N GLY A 251 7.97 5.61 -9.34
CA GLY A 251 8.40 6.69 -8.46
C GLY A 251 9.18 7.80 -9.20
N ILE A 252 9.72 8.74 -8.43
CA ILE A 252 10.65 9.75 -8.94
C ILE A 252 12.09 9.38 -8.57
N TYR A 253 12.51 8.14 -8.86
CA TYR A 253 13.93 7.77 -8.79
C TYR A 253 14.63 7.65 -10.14
N ARG A 254 15.90 8.07 -10.20
CA ARG A 254 16.80 7.81 -11.33
C ARG A 254 18.21 7.46 -10.86
N GLU A 255 18.88 6.62 -11.64
CA GLU A 255 20.31 6.38 -11.52
C GLU A 255 21.07 7.53 -12.20
N THR A 256 22.00 8.12 -11.46
CA THR A 256 22.92 9.15 -11.96
C THR A 256 24.13 8.51 -12.65
N GLY A 257 24.92 9.31 -13.36
CA GLY A 257 26.08 8.80 -14.12
C GLY A 257 27.17 8.10 -13.29
N ASP A 258 27.17 8.27 -11.97
CA ASP A 258 28.06 7.60 -11.00
C ASP A 258 27.44 6.34 -10.36
N GLY A 259 26.23 5.95 -10.78
CA GLY A 259 25.51 4.77 -10.29
C GLY A 259 24.69 5.01 -9.01
N THR A 260 24.60 6.25 -8.49
CA THR A 260 23.76 6.53 -7.32
C THR A 260 22.28 6.68 -7.71
N ILE A 261 21.37 6.20 -6.86
CA ILE A 261 19.94 6.42 -7.05
C ILE A 261 19.51 7.70 -6.34
N GLN A 262 19.04 8.67 -7.10
CA GLN A 262 18.59 9.95 -6.60
C GLN A 262 17.09 10.16 -6.83
N ARG A 263 16.46 10.84 -5.87
CA ARG A 263 15.05 11.23 -5.95
C ARG A 263 14.95 12.57 -6.67
N GLY A 264 14.09 12.67 -7.68
CA GLY A 264 13.77 13.91 -8.37
C GLY A 264 12.88 14.82 -7.53
N ASP A 265 12.76 16.08 -7.96
CA ASP A 265 11.87 17.07 -7.36
C ASP A 265 10.45 16.87 -7.96
N PRO A 266 9.47 16.39 -7.18
CA PRO A 266 8.13 16.14 -7.68
C PRO A 266 7.41 17.42 -8.14
N TRP A 267 7.90 18.60 -7.75
CA TRP A 267 7.30 19.91 -8.03
C TRP A 267 7.97 20.65 -9.18
N ALA A 268 9.09 20.13 -9.70
CA ALA A 268 9.78 20.73 -10.83
C ALA A 268 9.17 20.28 -12.17
N ASP A 269 9.07 21.21 -13.13
CA ASP A 269 8.69 20.92 -14.52
C ASP A 269 9.58 19.83 -15.15
N HIS A 270 10.82 19.77 -14.69
CA HIS A 270 11.79 18.74 -15.00
C HIS A 270 12.31 18.15 -13.68
N PRO A 271 11.65 17.11 -13.13
CA PRO A 271 11.98 16.52 -11.83
C PRO A 271 13.45 16.11 -11.67
N TRP A 272 14.15 15.98 -12.79
CA TRP A 272 15.51 15.45 -12.88
C TRP A 272 16.56 16.49 -13.26
N ALA A 273 16.18 17.75 -13.49
CA ALA A 273 17.09 18.76 -14.06
C ALA A 273 18.31 19.10 -13.17
N HIS A 274 18.33 18.65 -11.92
CA HIS A 274 19.43 18.82 -10.98
C HIS A 274 20.32 17.58 -10.82
N LEU A 275 19.92 16.41 -11.33
CA LEU A 275 20.58 15.13 -11.04
C LEU A 275 21.98 14.97 -11.67
N ASP A 276 22.33 15.78 -12.68
CA ASP A 276 23.64 15.76 -13.35
C ASP A 276 24.48 17.03 -13.08
N ARG A 277 24.05 17.88 -12.12
CA ARG A 277 24.87 19.00 -11.68
C ARG A 277 25.88 18.46 -10.68
N THR A 278 27.04 18.06 -11.19
CA THR A 278 28.24 17.86 -10.36
C THR A 278 28.41 19.08 -9.44
N ALA A 279 28.51 18.85 -8.14
CA ALA A 279 28.86 19.87 -7.16
C ALA A 279 30.19 20.57 -7.51
#